data_AF-A0A6F8SJL4-F1
#
_entry.id   AF-A0A6F8SJL4-F1
#
_cell.length_a   1.000
_cell.length_b   1.000
_cell.length_c   1.000
_cell.angle_alpha   90.00
_cell.angle_beta   90.00
_cell.angle_gamma   90.00
#
_symmetry.space_group_name_H-M   'P 1'
#
loop_
_entity.id
_entity.type
_entity.pdbx_description
1 polymer ?
#
loop_
_entity_poly.entity_id
_entity_poly.type
_entity_poly.pdbx_seq_one_letter_code
_entity_poly.pdbx_strand_id
1 'polypeptide(L)'
;MTDLEQRIREAYDAQHASDELRGRTLVFLEEERKRQPDASFVEVHRAPLRRRPRARVVTAWAACLLLALALVGVYGVYRAPSAFVDIEVNPSLELTVNTFGIVIEAEALNDDGAVVLGAVDMLNRPYGDVIGALLSSDAFGSYAEKDAFIDVNVVSENNRLGESLVAQSDEALSSSSCEHACRRADSATRDAAAAAGLGVGRYQAAQELMSLDPSYTLEECASMTMRQLRDRIDACHSGQEGDSYEGHGHGQGAGKGYGHGRHGN
;
A
#
# COMPACT_ATOMS: atom_id res chain seq x y z
N MET A 1 -51.65 -33.27 39.44
CA MET A 1 -52.87 -33.45 38.62
C MET A 1 -54.04 -33.15 39.51
N THR A 2 -54.90 -32.24 39.06
CA THR A 2 -56.08 -31.85 39.84
C THR A 2 -57.19 -32.90 39.65
N ASP A 3 -58.03 -33.10 40.66
CA ASP A 3 -59.19 -34.03 40.61
C ASP A 3 -60.07 -33.79 39.35
N LEU A 4 -60.16 -32.53 38.92
CA LEU A 4 -60.89 -32.14 37.72
C LEU A 4 -60.27 -32.68 36.42
N GLU A 5 -58.94 -32.64 36.27
CA GLU A 5 -58.25 -33.15 35.08
C GLU A 5 -58.40 -34.67 34.94
N GLN A 6 -58.37 -35.38 36.08
CA GLN A 6 -58.55 -36.82 36.10
C GLN A 6 -59.99 -37.19 35.70
N ARG A 7 -60.99 -36.50 36.24
CA ARG A 7 -62.41 -36.72 35.90
C ARG A 7 -62.73 -36.40 34.44
N ILE A 8 -62.12 -35.37 33.86
CA ILE A 8 -62.30 -35.03 32.44
C ILE A 8 -61.70 -36.12 31.56
N ARG A 9 -60.51 -36.63 31.92
CA ARG A 9 -59.84 -37.69 31.15
C ARG A 9 -60.62 -39.01 31.22
N GLU A 10 -61.09 -39.39 32.39
CA GLU A 10 -61.91 -40.59 32.59
C GLU A 10 -63.26 -40.50 31.85
N ALA A 11 -63.90 -39.32 31.82
CA ALA A 11 -65.13 -39.12 31.06
C ALA A 11 -64.92 -39.28 29.54
N TYR A 12 -63.76 -38.85 29.03
CA TYR A 12 -63.42 -38.98 27.62
C TYR A 12 -63.01 -40.42 27.26
N ASP A 13 -62.21 -41.07 28.11
CA ASP A 13 -61.84 -42.48 27.95
C ASP A 13 -63.07 -43.40 28.07
N ALA A 14 -64.09 -43.03 28.84
CA ALA A 14 -65.35 -43.78 28.90
C ALA A 14 -66.19 -43.69 27.62
N GLN A 15 -65.91 -42.74 26.72
CA GLN A 15 -66.71 -42.53 25.51
C GLN A 15 -66.24 -43.41 24.36
N HIS A 16 -66.73 -44.66 24.36
CA HIS A 16 -66.54 -45.59 23.26
C HIS A 16 -67.81 -45.64 22.39
N ALA A 17 -67.63 -45.61 21.08
CA ALA A 17 -68.72 -45.96 20.16
C ALA A 17 -69.13 -47.42 20.43
N SER A 18 -70.45 -47.68 20.51
CA SER A 18 -70.96 -49.03 20.73
C SER A 18 -70.47 -49.97 19.62
N ASP A 19 -70.25 -51.24 19.97
CA ASP A 19 -69.78 -52.24 19.02
C ASP A 19 -70.75 -52.43 17.84
N GLU A 20 -72.05 -52.18 18.07
CA GLU A 20 -73.06 -52.16 17.01
C GLU A 20 -72.85 -51.01 16.02
N LEU A 21 -72.53 -49.80 16.50
CA LEU A 21 -72.24 -48.67 15.63
C LEU A 21 -70.95 -48.91 14.85
N ARG A 22 -69.91 -49.43 15.51
CA ARG A 22 -68.64 -49.82 14.84
C ARG A 22 -68.87 -50.88 13.78
N GLY A 23 -69.67 -51.90 14.07
CA GLY A 23 -70.03 -52.96 13.12
C GLY A 23 -70.78 -52.43 11.91
N ARG A 24 -71.79 -51.58 12.12
CA ARG A 24 -72.57 -50.96 11.03
C ARG A 24 -71.71 -50.04 10.17
N THR A 25 -70.82 -49.25 10.78
CA THR A 25 -69.88 -48.39 10.04
C THR A 25 -68.87 -49.22 9.25
N LEU A 26 -68.36 -50.32 9.81
CA LEU A 26 -67.47 -51.23 9.09
C LEU A 26 -68.15 -51.83 7.86
N VAL A 27 -69.37 -52.37 8.01
CA VAL A 27 -70.12 -52.93 6.88
C VAL A 27 -70.36 -51.89 5.80
N PHE A 28 -70.74 -50.67 6.17
CA PHE A 28 -70.91 -49.56 5.23
C PHE A 28 -69.60 -49.22 4.48
N LEU A 29 -68.47 -49.13 5.19
CA LEU A 29 -67.16 -48.89 4.58
C LEU A 29 -66.72 -50.03 3.66
N GLU A 30 -67.03 -51.28 4.00
CA GLU A 30 -66.72 -52.44 3.16
C GLU A 30 -67.58 -52.49 1.90
N GLU A 31 -68.86 -52.10 1.98
CA GLU A 31 -69.73 -51.96 0.82
C GLU A 31 -69.26 -50.82 -0.11
N GLU A 32 -68.90 -49.66 0.44
CA GLU A 32 -68.36 -48.55 -0.36
C GLU A 32 -67.02 -48.90 -1.02
N ARG A 33 -66.12 -49.60 -0.32
CA ARG A 33 -64.87 -50.13 -0.91
C ARG A 33 -65.12 -51.10 -2.07
N LYS A 34 -66.19 -51.90 -2.02
CA LYS A 34 -66.57 -52.80 -3.12
C LYS A 34 -67.20 -52.06 -4.30
N ARG A 35 -67.90 -50.94 -4.04
CA ARG A 35 -68.52 -50.08 -5.06
C ARG A 35 -67.51 -49.18 -5.78
N GLN A 36 -66.42 -48.79 -5.12
CA GLN A 36 -65.31 -48.04 -5.70
C GLN A 36 -63.97 -48.75 -5.45
N PRO A 37 -63.58 -49.74 -6.28
CA PRO A 37 -62.29 -50.41 -6.14
C PRO A 37 -61.09 -49.48 -6.41
N ASP A 38 -61.34 -48.30 -7.00
CA ASP A 38 -60.35 -47.27 -7.36
C ASP A 38 -60.49 -45.98 -6.53
N ALA A 39 -61.22 -46.00 -5.40
CA ALA A 39 -61.16 -44.92 -4.43
C ALA A 39 -59.77 -44.94 -3.78
N SER A 40 -58.85 -44.19 -4.37
CA SER A 40 -57.54 -43.91 -3.82
C SER A 40 -57.69 -43.55 -2.34
N PHE A 41 -56.99 -44.29 -1.47
CA PHE A 41 -56.63 -43.77 -0.16
C PHE A 41 -56.19 -42.34 -0.37
N VAL A 42 -56.84 -41.39 0.32
CA VAL A 42 -56.51 -39.98 0.33
C VAL A 42 -54.99 -39.86 0.21
N GLU A 43 -54.53 -39.52 -1.00
CA GLU A 43 -53.17 -39.11 -1.21
C GLU A 43 -53.07 -37.83 -0.39
N VAL A 44 -52.61 -37.98 0.85
CA VAL A 44 -51.81 -36.94 1.47
C VAL A 44 -50.75 -36.71 0.42
N HIS A 45 -50.91 -35.63 -0.35
CA HIS A 45 -49.94 -35.14 -1.29
C HIS A 45 -48.68 -34.85 -0.47
N ARG A 46 -47.89 -35.89 -0.20
CA ARG A 46 -46.48 -35.76 0.07
C ARG A 46 -45.92 -35.34 -1.26
N ALA A 47 -45.94 -34.02 -1.48
CA ALA A 47 -45.12 -33.39 -2.50
C ALA A 47 -43.78 -34.13 -2.49
N PRO A 48 -43.29 -34.61 -3.65
CA PRO A 48 -42.02 -35.30 -3.65
C PRO A 48 -41.00 -34.31 -3.08
N LEU A 49 -40.48 -34.59 -1.88
CA LEU A 49 -39.27 -33.96 -1.38
C LEU A 49 -38.17 -34.43 -2.35
N ARG A 50 -38.13 -33.77 -3.50
CA ARG A 50 -37.19 -33.97 -4.58
C ARG A 50 -35.85 -33.83 -3.89
N ARG A 51 -35.11 -34.94 -3.78
CA ARG A 51 -33.78 -34.99 -3.18
C ARG A 51 -32.88 -33.98 -3.92
N ARG A 52 -32.88 -32.72 -3.48
CA ARG A 52 -32.00 -31.65 -3.92
C ARG A 52 -30.95 -31.23 -2.86
N PRO A 53 -30.41 -32.10 -1.98
CA PRO A 53 -29.30 -31.66 -1.12
C PRO A 53 -27.99 -31.55 -1.90
N ARG A 54 -27.72 -32.45 -2.86
CA ARG A 54 -26.42 -32.49 -3.56
C ARG A 54 -26.20 -31.32 -4.53
N ALA A 55 -27.22 -30.92 -5.29
CA ALA A 55 -27.09 -29.78 -6.21
C ALA A 55 -26.83 -28.47 -5.46
N ARG A 56 -27.44 -28.27 -4.29
CA ARG A 56 -27.20 -27.09 -3.44
C ARG A 56 -25.80 -27.08 -2.83
N VAL A 57 -25.30 -28.25 -2.43
CA VAL A 57 -23.93 -28.40 -1.92
C VAL A 57 -22.92 -28.14 -3.04
N VAL A 58 -23.11 -28.69 -4.25
CA VAL A 58 -22.22 -28.44 -5.40
C VAL A 58 -22.24 -26.97 -5.81
N THR A 59 -23.41 -26.30 -5.83
CA THR A 59 -23.48 -24.86 -6.13
C THR A 59 -22.82 -24.02 -5.03
N ALA A 60 -22.92 -24.43 -3.76
CA ALA A 60 -22.24 -23.74 -2.67
C ALA A 60 -20.72 -23.88 -2.78
N TRP A 61 -20.19 -25.07 -3.08
CA TRP A 61 -18.77 -25.28 -3.33
C TRP A 61 -18.26 -24.49 -4.55
N ALA A 62 -19.04 -24.46 -5.63
CA ALA A 62 -18.71 -23.65 -6.80
C ALA A 62 -18.66 -22.14 -6.47
N ALA A 63 -19.63 -21.65 -5.68
CA ALA A 63 -19.64 -20.26 -5.23
C ALA A 63 -18.46 -19.95 -4.29
N CYS A 64 -18.14 -20.84 -3.35
CA CYS A 64 -16.98 -20.71 -2.47
C CYS A 64 -15.66 -20.71 -3.26
N LEU A 65 -15.55 -21.56 -4.28
CA LEU A 65 -14.36 -21.61 -5.15
C LEU A 65 -14.23 -20.33 -5.98
N LEU A 66 -15.32 -19.82 -6.55
CA LEU A 66 -15.32 -18.54 -7.25
C LEU A 66 -14.94 -17.37 -6.33
N LEU A 67 -15.45 -17.36 -5.09
CA LEU A 67 -15.09 -16.36 -4.09
C LEU A 67 -13.61 -16.48 -3.70
N ALA A 68 -13.09 -17.69 -3.50
CA ALA A 68 -11.68 -17.91 -3.22
C ALA A 68 -10.79 -17.43 -4.39
N LEU A 69 -11.17 -17.72 -5.63
CA LEU A 69 -10.46 -17.22 -6.82
C LEU A 69 -10.52 -15.70 -6.93
N ALA A 70 -11.68 -15.09 -6.64
CA ALA A 70 -11.82 -13.64 -6.60
C ALA A 70 -10.93 -13.01 -5.52
N LEU A 71 -10.88 -13.58 -4.32
CA LEU A 71 -10.01 -13.12 -3.23
C LEU A 71 -8.53 -13.24 -3.61
N VAL A 72 -8.11 -14.35 -4.22
CA VAL A 72 -6.74 -14.52 -4.72
C VAL A 72 -6.42 -13.49 -5.80
N GLY A 73 -7.33 -13.24 -6.73
CA GLY A 73 -7.16 -12.22 -7.76
C GLY A 73 -7.01 -10.81 -7.19
N VAL A 74 -7.90 -10.42 -6.27
CA VAL A 74 -7.84 -9.11 -5.59
C VAL A 74 -6.55 -8.98 -4.78
N TYR A 75 -6.16 -10.03 -4.07
CA TYR A 75 -4.92 -10.05 -3.30
C TYR A 75 -3.68 -9.93 -4.21
N GLY A 76 -3.71 -10.57 -5.39
CA GLY A 76 -2.65 -10.44 -6.39
C GLY A 76 -2.49 -9.01 -6.89
N VAL A 77 -3.59 -8.31 -7.19
CA VAL A 77 -3.55 -6.89 -7.58
C VAL A 77 -3.07 -6.01 -6.43
N TYR A 78 -3.49 -6.30 -5.20
CA TYR A 78 -3.06 -5.56 -4.02
C TYR A 78 -1.55 -5.69 -3.76
N ARG A 79 -0.97 -6.88 -3.98
CA ARG A 79 0.46 -7.15 -3.78
C ARG A 79 1.33 -6.80 -4.99
N ALA A 80 0.77 -6.29 -6.07
CA ALA A 80 1.55 -5.91 -7.25
C ALA A 80 2.31 -4.58 -6.99
N PRO A 81 3.64 -4.57 -7.10
CA PRO A 81 4.43 -3.35 -6.98
C PRO A 81 4.10 -2.40 -8.14
N SER A 82 3.98 -1.10 -7.85
CA SER A 82 3.71 -0.06 -8.85
C SER A 82 4.66 1.12 -8.77
N ALA A 83 5.32 1.32 -7.63
CA ALA A 83 6.33 2.34 -7.43
C ALA A 83 7.33 1.88 -6.35
N PHE A 84 8.55 2.40 -6.43
CA PHE A 84 9.60 2.27 -5.44
C PHE A 84 9.99 3.67 -4.97
N VAL A 85 10.10 3.86 -3.66
CA VAL A 85 10.47 5.14 -3.05
C VAL A 85 11.71 4.91 -2.18
N ASP A 86 12.81 5.49 -2.61
CA ASP A 86 14.07 5.50 -1.86
C ASP A 86 14.13 6.77 -1.01
N ILE A 87 14.49 6.64 0.26
CA ILE A 87 14.65 7.75 1.20
C ILE A 87 16.07 7.67 1.76
N GLU A 88 16.90 8.69 1.48
CA GLU A 88 18.32 8.73 1.86
C GLU A 88 18.66 9.97 2.71
N VAL A 89 19.09 9.70 3.95
CA VAL A 89 19.69 10.66 4.89
C VAL A 89 20.93 10.07 5.59
N ASN A 90 20.98 8.73 5.72
CA ASN A 90 21.40 7.93 6.89
C ASN A 90 20.31 7.99 7.97
N PRO A 91 19.21 7.22 7.92
CA PRO A 91 19.01 5.93 7.25
C PRO A 91 18.87 5.99 5.72
N SER A 92 19.02 4.82 5.06
CA SER A 92 18.68 4.59 3.65
C SER A 92 17.69 3.42 3.56
N LEU A 93 16.52 3.68 2.96
CA LEU A 93 15.34 2.80 2.99
C LEU A 93 14.70 2.77 1.61
N GLU A 94 14.23 1.60 1.16
CA GLU A 94 13.37 1.48 -0.02
C GLU A 94 11.97 1.03 0.38
N LEU A 95 10.95 1.77 -0.03
CA LEU A 95 9.53 1.43 0.16
C LEU A 95 8.92 1.02 -1.18
N THR A 96 8.29 -0.14 -1.21
CA THR A 96 7.53 -0.59 -2.38
C THR A 96 6.06 -0.25 -2.19
N VAL A 97 5.51 0.51 -3.13
CA VAL A 97 4.14 1.02 -3.10
C VAL A 97 3.33 0.40 -4.23
N ASN A 98 2.12 -0.07 -3.92
CA ASN A 98 1.20 -0.60 -4.93
C ASN A 98 0.42 0.51 -5.65
N THR A 99 -0.40 0.13 -6.63
CA THR A 99 -1.19 1.08 -7.43
C THR A 99 -2.19 1.92 -6.60
N PHE A 100 -2.53 1.47 -5.40
CA PHE A 100 -3.43 2.17 -4.48
C PHE A 100 -2.70 3.17 -3.56
N GLY A 101 -1.38 3.34 -3.72
CA GLY A 101 -0.59 4.20 -2.84
C GLY A 101 -0.33 3.57 -1.46
N ILE A 102 -0.44 2.24 -1.35
CA ILE A 102 -0.19 1.50 -0.11
C ILE A 102 1.19 0.87 -0.14
N VAL A 103 1.95 1.04 0.94
CA VAL A 103 3.24 0.38 1.13
C VAL A 103 3.00 -1.11 1.37
N ILE A 104 3.56 -1.96 0.51
CA ILE A 104 3.41 -3.42 0.56
C ILE A 104 4.69 -4.15 0.99
N GLU A 105 5.82 -3.47 0.92
CA GLU A 105 7.14 -3.95 1.31
C GLU A 105 8.04 -2.77 1.66
N ALA A 106 8.98 -2.98 2.57
CA ALA A 106 9.93 -1.98 3.05
C ALA A 106 11.26 -2.69 3.35
N GLU A 107 12.34 -2.18 2.76
CA GLU A 107 13.67 -2.74 2.84
C GLU A 107 14.66 -1.69 3.35
N ALA A 108 15.63 -2.11 4.15
CA ALA A 108 16.72 -1.25 4.58
C ALA A 108 17.90 -1.43 3.63
N LEU A 109 18.43 -0.31 3.12
CA LEU A 109 19.60 -0.30 2.23
C LEU A 109 20.91 -0.12 3.02
N ASN A 110 20.84 0.24 4.30
CA ASN A 110 21.98 0.30 5.22
C ASN A 110 21.59 -0.08 6.66
N ASP A 111 22.57 -0.23 7.54
CA ASP A 111 22.37 -0.62 8.94
C ASP A 111 21.50 0.38 9.72
N ASP A 112 21.69 1.69 9.48
CA ASP A 112 20.85 2.74 10.08
C ASP A 112 19.38 2.62 9.63
N GLY A 113 19.17 2.25 8.36
CA GLY A 113 17.86 1.94 7.80
C GLY A 113 17.20 0.76 8.50
N ALA A 114 17.97 -0.27 8.85
CA ALA A 114 17.44 -1.43 9.57
C ALA A 114 16.93 -1.05 10.98
N VAL A 115 17.61 -0.10 11.64
CA VAL A 115 17.16 0.44 12.94
C VAL A 115 15.82 1.14 12.80
N VAL A 116 15.67 2.00 11.79
CA VAL A 116 14.43 2.78 11.59
C VAL A 116 13.29 1.89 11.10
N LEU A 117 13.58 0.93 10.21
CA LEU A 117 12.62 -0.05 9.72
C LEU A 117 12.03 -0.90 10.87
N GLY A 118 12.83 -1.21 11.90
CA GLY A 118 12.37 -1.93 13.09
C GLY A 118 11.52 -1.10 14.05
N ALA A 119 11.56 0.23 13.94
CA ALA A 119 10.89 1.15 14.87
C ALA A 119 9.50 1.60 14.40
N VAL A 120 9.23 1.55 13.09
CA VAL A 120 8.00 2.10 12.49
C VAL A 120 7.24 1.01 11.73
N ASP A 121 5.94 0.86 11.99
CA ASP A 121 5.08 -0.03 11.21
C ASP A 121 4.69 0.63 9.87
N MET A 122 5.27 0.12 8.78
CA MET A 122 5.15 0.67 7.43
C MET A 122 4.19 -0.13 6.54
N LEU A 123 3.95 -1.41 6.83
CA LEU A 123 3.30 -2.31 5.87
C LEU A 123 1.77 -2.19 5.87
N ASN A 124 1.17 -2.32 4.69
CA ASN A 124 -0.27 -2.23 4.45
C ASN A 124 -0.89 -0.88 4.86
N ARG A 125 -0.09 0.19 4.83
CA ARG A 125 -0.53 1.55 5.16
C ARG A 125 -0.36 2.52 3.98
N PRO A 126 -1.17 3.58 3.88
CA PRO A 126 -1.00 4.61 2.86
C PRO A 126 0.38 5.27 2.97
N TYR A 127 1.02 5.53 1.82
CA TYR A 127 2.36 6.10 1.76
C TYR A 127 2.49 7.40 2.58
N GLY A 128 1.57 8.36 2.41
CA GLY A 128 1.58 9.62 3.16
C GLY A 128 1.60 9.43 4.68
N ASP A 129 0.84 8.46 5.19
CA ASP A 129 0.81 8.14 6.62
C ASP A 129 2.10 7.46 7.10
N VAL A 130 2.78 6.73 6.20
CA VAL A 130 4.05 6.07 6.48
C VAL A 130 5.19 7.08 6.52
N ILE A 131 5.32 7.96 5.52
CA ILE A 131 6.37 8.98 5.52
C ILE A 131 6.18 9.98 6.66
N GLY A 132 4.94 10.39 6.97
CA GLY A 132 4.66 11.23 8.13
C GLY A 132 5.05 10.56 9.46
N ALA A 133 4.73 9.28 9.62
CA ALA A 133 5.12 8.52 10.81
C ALA A 133 6.64 8.30 10.90
N LEU A 134 7.30 8.05 9.77
CA LEU A 134 8.75 7.90 9.65
C LEU A 134 9.45 9.17 10.13
N LEU A 135 9.11 10.32 9.54
CA LEU A 135 9.70 11.62 9.86
C LEU A 135 9.41 12.09 11.29
N SER A 136 8.29 11.64 11.87
CA SER A 136 7.93 11.94 13.26
C SER A 136 8.50 10.95 14.28
N SER A 137 9.17 9.89 13.84
CA SER A 137 9.71 8.87 14.74
C SER A 137 11.02 9.34 15.39
N ASP A 138 11.20 9.04 16.69
CA ASP A 138 12.45 9.34 17.40
C ASP A 138 13.66 8.65 16.74
N ALA A 139 13.44 7.46 16.17
CA ALA A 139 14.47 6.69 15.49
C ALA A 139 14.97 7.40 14.22
N PHE A 140 14.11 8.09 13.48
CA PHE A 140 14.52 8.91 12.33
C PHE A 140 15.03 10.28 12.78
N GLY A 141 14.42 10.87 13.81
CA GLY A 141 14.75 12.19 14.35
C GLY A 141 16.20 12.33 14.82
N SER A 142 16.83 11.25 15.29
CA SER A 142 18.27 11.25 15.63
C SER A 142 19.20 11.50 14.44
N TYR A 143 18.70 11.35 13.22
CA TYR A 143 19.45 11.56 12.00
C TYR A 143 19.08 12.86 11.27
N ALA A 144 17.91 13.41 11.57
CA ALA A 144 17.40 14.66 11.02
C ALA A 144 17.93 15.89 11.79
N GLU A 145 19.25 15.97 11.97
CA GLU A 145 19.90 17.15 12.58
C GLU A 145 19.95 18.35 11.61
N LYS A 146 20.32 19.54 12.11
CA LYS A 146 20.18 20.84 11.42
C LYS A 146 20.87 20.96 10.05
N ASP A 147 21.82 20.08 9.75
CA ASP A 147 22.54 20.10 8.48
C ASP A 147 22.21 18.86 7.61
N ALA A 148 21.33 17.97 8.07
CA ALA A 148 20.98 16.75 7.35
C ALA A 148 20.26 17.08 6.04
N PHE A 149 20.59 16.35 4.98
CA PHE A 149 19.95 16.46 3.67
C PHE A 149 19.11 15.22 3.42
N ILE A 150 17.83 15.41 3.13
CA ILE A 150 16.88 14.31 2.87
C ILE A 150 16.60 14.21 1.37
N ASP A 151 17.11 13.15 0.74
CA ASP A 151 16.84 12.87 -0.66
C ASP A 151 15.78 11.77 -0.78
N VAL A 152 14.66 12.09 -1.44
CA VAL A 152 13.58 11.14 -1.74
C VAL A 152 13.49 10.92 -3.24
N ASN A 153 13.69 9.69 -3.68
CA ASN A 153 13.66 9.32 -5.09
C ASN A 153 12.51 8.35 -5.38
N VAL A 154 11.60 8.76 -6.27
CA VAL A 154 10.40 8.00 -6.62
C VAL A 154 10.53 7.41 -8.03
N VAL A 155 10.52 6.09 -8.11
CA VAL A 155 10.57 5.31 -9.35
C VAL A 155 9.19 4.71 -9.60
N SER A 156 8.53 5.09 -10.69
CA SER A 156 7.20 4.60 -11.05
C SER A 156 6.95 4.77 -12.55
N GLU A 157 6.40 3.74 -13.20
CA GLU A 157 5.88 3.82 -14.58
C GLU A 157 4.55 4.57 -14.64
N ASN A 158 3.78 4.58 -13.54
CA ASN A 158 2.55 5.34 -13.44
C ASN A 158 2.86 6.79 -13.04
N ASN A 159 2.77 7.70 -14.00
CA ASN A 159 3.10 9.11 -13.79
C ASN A 159 2.26 9.78 -12.71
N ARG A 160 0.95 9.53 -12.66
CA ARG A 160 0.06 10.13 -11.65
C ARG A 160 0.41 9.65 -10.25
N LEU A 161 0.68 8.36 -10.11
CA LEU A 161 1.11 7.79 -8.83
C LEU A 161 2.45 8.40 -8.42
N GLY A 162 3.44 8.40 -9.30
CA GLY A 162 4.76 8.92 -8.98
C GLY A 162 4.76 10.42 -8.64
N GLU A 163 3.99 11.25 -9.35
CA GLU A 163 3.79 12.67 -9.02
C GLU A 163 3.11 12.84 -7.65
N SER A 164 2.11 12.03 -7.36
CA SER A 164 1.42 12.03 -6.06
C SER A 164 2.35 11.65 -4.91
N LEU A 165 3.23 10.66 -5.10
CA LEU A 165 4.20 10.25 -4.08
C LEU A 165 5.26 11.33 -3.84
N VAL A 166 5.77 11.97 -4.89
CA VAL A 166 6.69 13.12 -4.75
C VAL A 166 6.02 14.24 -3.96
N ALA A 167 4.80 14.64 -4.34
CA ALA A 167 4.06 15.71 -3.67
C ALA A 167 3.79 15.39 -2.18
N GLN A 168 3.40 14.15 -1.86
CA GLN A 168 3.22 13.71 -0.48
C GLN A 168 4.52 13.76 0.33
N SER A 169 5.66 13.47 -0.32
CA SER A 169 6.98 13.52 0.31
C SER A 169 7.38 14.96 0.61
N ASP A 170 7.25 15.86 -0.37
CA ASP A 170 7.50 17.28 -0.20
C ASP A 170 6.59 17.89 0.88
N GLU A 171 5.31 17.53 0.90
CA GLU A 171 4.38 18.01 1.93
C GLU A 171 4.80 17.56 3.32
N ALA A 172 5.15 16.28 3.50
CA ALA A 172 5.60 15.75 4.78
C ALA A 172 6.92 16.42 5.26
N LEU A 173 7.83 16.67 4.32
CA LEU A 173 9.13 17.30 4.58
C LEU A 173 9.08 18.82 4.71
N SER A 174 8.01 19.48 4.25
CA SER A 174 7.84 20.94 4.33
C SER A 174 7.87 21.49 5.76
N SER A 175 7.53 20.64 6.74
CA SER A 175 7.57 20.97 8.17
C SER A 175 8.91 20.66 8.84
N SER A 176 9.82 19.99 8.13
CA SER A 176 11.15 19.65 8.63
C SER A 176 12.08 20.86 8.56
N SER A 177 13.01 20.95 9.51
CA SER A 177 14.08 21.97 9.50
C SER A 177 15.27 21.59 8.61
N CYS A 178 15.22 20.41 8.00
CA CYS A 178 16.29 19.86 7.17
C CYS A 178 16.09 20.27 5.71
N GLU A 179 17.20 20.46 5.01
CA GLU A 179 17.14 20.59 3.57
C GLU A 179 16.71 19.25 2.96
N HIS A 180 15.87 19.29 1.94
CA HIS A 180 15.35 18.09 1.31
C HIS A 180 15.11 18.29 -0.18
N ALA A 181 15.09 17.18 -0.90
CA ALA A 181 14.65 17.16 -2.28
C ALA A 181 13.87 15.88 -2.57
N CYS A 182 12.70 16.03 -3.20
CA CYS A 182 11.91 14.91 -3.69
C CYS A 182 11.89 14.94 -5.22
N ARG A 183 12.30 13.84 -5.86
CA ARG A 183 12.42 13.78 -7.33
C ARG A 183 11.94 12.46 -7.89
N ARG A 184 11.68 12.46 -9.20
CA ARG A 184 11.44 11.25 -9.97
C ARG A 184 12.77 10.68 -10.44
N ALA A 185 12.86 9.36 -10.44
CA ALA A 185 13.92 8.61 -11.07
C ALA A 185 13.34 7.54 -12.01
N ASP A 186 14.13 7.10 -12.98
CA ASP A 186 13.75 6.01 -13.88
C ASP A 186 14.19 4.65 -13.34
N SER A 187 13.59 3.58 -13.87
CA SER A 187 13.89 2.21 -13.45
C SER A 187 15.31 1.79 -13.77
N ALA A 188 15.91 2.30 -14.86
CA ALA A 188 17.27 1.94 -15.24
C ALA A 188 18.28 2.48 -14.22
N THR A 189 18.05 3.68 -13.70
CA THR A 189 18.83 4.30 -12.63
C THR A 189 18.70 3.51 -11.34
N ARG A 190 17.49 3.07 -10.98
CA ARG A 190 17.28 2.19 -9.81
C ARG A 190 18.08 0.90 -9.93
N ASP A 191 17.98 0.22 -11.06
CA ASP A 191 18.65 -1.07 -11.27
C ASP A 191 20.17 -0.91 -11.25
N ALA A 192 20.70 0.18 -11.80
CA ALA A 192 22.13 0.50 -11.75
C ALA A 192 22.60 0.85 -10.34
N ALA A 193 21.81 1.61 -9.58
CA ALA A 193 22.09 1.93 -8.17
C ALA A 193 22.15 0.66 -7.32
N ALA A 194 21.13 -0.21 -7.45
CA ALA A 194 21.08 -1.49 -6.75
C ALA A 194 22.27 -2.41 -7.12
N ALA A 195 22.67 -2.45 -8.39
CA ALA A 195 23.85 -3.20 -8.83
C ALA A 195 25.16 -2.66 -8.25
N ALA A 196 25.21 -1.35 -7.94
CA ALA A 196 26.32 -0.70 -7.27
C ALA A 196 26.26 -0.78 -5.74
N GLY A 197 25.19 -1.36 -5.16
CA GLY A 197 24.97 -1.38 -3.71
C GLY A 197 24.69 0.00 -3.11
N LEU A 198 24.13 0.90 -3.92
CA LEU A 198 23.80 2.27 -3.56
C LEU A 198 22.29 2.50 -3.65
N GLY A 199 21.78 3.42 -2.84
CA GLY A 199 20.48 4.00 -3.10
C GLY A 199 20.53 4.96 -4.29
N VAL A 200 19.36 5.27 -4.84
CA VAL A 200 19.20 6.00 -6.09
C VAL A 200 19.81 7.41 -6.00
N GLY A 201 19.63 8.10 -4.89
CA GLY A 201 20.11 9.47 -4.70
C GLY A 201 21.63 9.53 -4.65
N ARG A 202 22.27 8.65 -3.89
CA ARG A 202 23.74 8.52 -3.82
C ARG A 202 24.32 8.09 -5.16
N TYR A 203 23.68 7.18 -5.87
CA TYR A 203 24.12 6.79 -7.20
C TYR A 203 24.07 7.99 -8.17
N GLN A 204 22.98 8.75 -8.18
CA GLN A 204 22.86 9.96 -9.00
C GLN A 204 23.89 11.04 -8.62
N ALA A 205 24.09 11.29 -7.32
CA ALA A 205 25.11 12.23 -6.86
C ALA A 205 26.53 11.78 -7.21
N ALA A 206 26.82 10.47 -7.14
CA ALA A 206 28.09 9.92 -7.60
C ALA A 206 28.30 10.16 -9.11
N GLN A 207 27.27 9.92 -9.93
CA GLN A 207 27.32 10.18 -11.37
C GLN A 207 27.53 11.67 -11.67
N GLU A 208 26.84 12.56 -10.95
CA GLU A 208 26.98 14.00 -11.06
C GLU A 208 28.42 14.43 -10.73
N LEU A 209 28.95 13.98 -9.58
CA LEU A 209 30.33 14.29 -9.17
C LEU A 209 31.36 13.80 -10.20
N MET A 210 31.24 12.56 -10.68
CA MET A 210 32.13 12.00 -11.70
C MET A 210 32.05 12.76 -13.04
N SER A 211 30.90 13.36 -13.36
CA SER A 211 30.75 14.17 -14.56
C SER A 211 31.42 15.54 -14.44
N LEU A 212 31.45 16.10 -13.23
CA LEU A 212 32.08 17.39 -12.91
C LEU A 212 33.59 17.25 -12.73
N ASP A 213 34.02 16.18 -12.07
CA ASP A 213 35.41 15.83 -11.84
C ASP A 213 35.67 14.35 -12.19
N PRO A 214 36.16 14.08 -13.41
CA PRO A 214 36.45 12.72 -13.89
C PRO A 214 37.57 12.00 -13.15
N SER A 215 38.22 12.61 -12.15
CA SER A 215 39.21 11.94 -11.31
C SER A 215 38.57 10.99 -10.29
N TYR A 216 37.30 11.19 -9.95
CA TYR A 216 36.55 10.31 -9.07
C TYR A 216 36.07 9.05 -9.79
N THR A 217 36.12 7.94 -9.07
CA THR A 217 35.51 6.66 -9.47
C THR A 217 34.20 6.42 -8.72
N LEU A 218 33.34 5.56 -9.28
CA LEU A 218 32.09 5.17 -8.63
C LEU A 218 32.36 4.50 -7.27
N GLU A 219 33.44 3.74 -7.15
CA GLU A 219 33.84 3.05 -5.92
C GLU A 219 34.23 4.04 -4.80
N GLU A 220 34.98 5.09 -5.16
CA GLU A 220 35.31 6.17 -4.22
C GLU A 220 34.05 6.91 -3.78
N CYS A 221 33.18 7.28 -4.73
CA CYS A 221 31.90 7.92 -4.43
C CYS A 221 30.99 7.05 -3.56
N ALA A 222 30.98 5.73 -3.78
CA ALA A 222 30.18 4.79 -3.00
C ALA A 222 30.57 4.74 -1.51
N SER A 223 31.85 5.03 -1.21
CA SER A 223 32.35 5.11 0.16
C SER A 223 32.01 6.43 0.88
N MET A 224 31.45 7.40 0.16
CA MET A 224 31.09 8.70 0.69
C MET A 224 29.63 8.72 1.18
N THR A 225 29.38 9.54 2.19
CA THR A 225 28.02 9.91 2.59
C THR A 225 27.38 10.85 1.57
N MET A 226 26.05 10.92 1.55
CA MET A 226 25.34 11.82 0.63
C MET A 226 25.76 13.29 0.81
N ARG A 227 25.95 13.75 2.05
CA ARG A 227 26.48 15.10 2.31
C ARG A 227 27.87 15.29 1.72
N GLN A 228 28.78 14.33 1.91
CA GLN A 228 30.13 14.41 1.34
C GLN A 228 30.16 14.41 -0.18
N LEU A 229 29.18 13.80 -0.85
CA LEU A 229 29.00 13.90 -2.29
C LEU A 229 28.53 15.31 -2.68
N ARG A 230 27.52 15.84 -1.98
CA ARG A 230 27.00 17.20 -2.22
C ARG A 230 28.03 18.30 -1.98
N ASP A 231 28.75 18.25 -0.85
CA ASP A 231 29.83 19.20 -0.54
C ASP A 231 30.91 19.25 -1.65
N ARG A 232 31.21 18.10 -2.27
CA ARG A 232 32.17 18.02 -3.39
C ARG A 232 31.59 18.56 -4.69
N ILE A 233 30.34 18.24 -5.00
CA ILE A 233 29.62 18.80 -6.15
C ILE A 233 29.59 20.33 -6.07
N ASP A 234 29.25 20.88 -4.90
CA ASP A 234 29.23 22.32 -4.66
C ASP A 234 30.63 22.95 -4.80
N ALA A 235 31.67 22.27 -4.31
CA ALA A 235 33.05 22.70 -4.49
C ALA A 235 33.46 22.75 -5.98
N CYS A 236 33.04 21.77 -6.79
CA CYS A 236 33.29 21.77 -8.24
C CYS A 236 32.61 22.95 -8.94
N HIS A 237 31.38 23.28 -8.56
CA HIS A 237 30.65 24.43 -9.12
C HIS A 237 31.29 25.77 -8.73
N SER A 238 31.68 25.93 -7.47
CA SER A 238 32.33 27.17 -7.00
C SER A 238 33.74 27.37 -7.59
N GLY A 239 34.46 26.30 -7.90
CA GLY A 239 35.76 26.34 -8.57
C GLY A 239 35.69 26.75 -10.05
N GLN A 240 34.57 26.52 -10.73
CA GLN A 240 34.38 26.90 -12.14
C GLN A 240 34.04 28.40 -12.33
N GLU A 241 33.48 29.06 -11.32
CA GLU A 241 33.20 30.51 -11.38
C GLU A 241 34.48 31.38 -11.26
N GLY A 242 35.60 30.81 -10.80
CA GLY A 242 36.89 31.49 -10.64
C GLY A 242 37.76 31.57 -11.90
N ASP A 243 37.43 30.83 -12.97
CA ASP A 243 38.29 30.66 -14.15
C ASP A 243 37.85 31.48 -15.38
N SER A 244 36.94 32.46 -15.20
CA SER A 244 36.62 33.43 -16.24
C SER A 244 37.33 34.77 -16.00
N TYR A 245 38.16 35.16 -16.98
CA TYR A 245 38.79 36.47 -17.25
C TYR A 245 40.05 36.93 -16.45
N GLU A 246 41.18 36.20 -16.50
CA GLU A 246 42.50 36.88 -16.51
C GLU A 246 42.80 37.45 -17.91
N GLY A 247 42.22 38.62 -18.20
CA GLY A 247 42.54 39.41 -19.38
C GLY A 247 43.64 40.42 -19.07
N HIS A 248 44.90 40.07 -19.38
CA HIS A 248 46.02 41.00 -19.44
C HIS A 248 45.71 42.23 -20.30
N GLY A 249 45.84 43.43 -19.71
CA GLY A 249 45.72 44.70 -20.42
C GLY A 249 46.60 45.78 -19.81
N HIS A 250 47.91 45.75 -20.12
CA HIS A 250 48.77 46.92 -19.99
C HIS A 250 48.30 48.03 -20.94
N GLY A 251 48.02 49.22 -20.41
CA GLY A 251 47.71 50.40 -21.22
C GLY A 251 47.79 51.70 -20.43
N GLN A 252 48.88 52.44 -20.63
CA GLN A 252 49.11 53.79 -20.12
C GLN A 252 48.13 54.80 -20.74
N GLY A 253 47.71 55.81 -19.97
CA GLY A 253 46.95 56.93 -20.50
C GLY A 253 46.82 58.09 -19.51
N ALA A 254 47.81 58.99 -19.51
CA ALA A 254 47.70 60.31 -18.90
C ALA A 254 46.76 61.21 -19.75
N GLY A 255 45.86 61.97 -19.12
CA GLY A 255 45.01 62.92 -19.86
C GLY A 255 44.06 63.73 -18.97
N LYS A 256 44.29 65.04 -18.92
CA LYS A 256 43.62 66.06 -18.09
C LYS A 256 42.12 66.27 -18.44
N GLY A 257 41.34 66.71 -17.46
CA GLY A 257 40.04 67.36 -17.68
C GLY A 257 39.51 68.05 -16.42
N TYR A 258 39.59 69.37 -16.37
CA TYR A 258 39.12 70.24 -15.29
C TYR A 258 37.60 70.50 -15.39
N GLY A 259 36.92 70.50 -14.24
CA GLY A 259 35.95 71.52 -13.80
C GLY A 259 34.60 71.67 -14.53
N HIS A 260 33.49 71.47 -13.80
CA HIS A 260 32.56 72.52 -13.34
C HIS A 260 31.26 71.94 -12.76
N GLY A 261 30.68 72.64 -11.76
CA GLY A 261 29.23 72.63 -11.44
C GLY A 261 28.87 71.86 -10.16
N ARG A 262 28.90 72.45 -8.95
CA ARG A 262 27.97 73.41 -8.31
C ARG A 262 26.73 72.77 -7.64
N HIS A 263 26.79 72.80 -6.30
CA HIS A 263 25.76 72.80 -5.25
C HIS A 263 24.26 72.83 -5.62
N GLY A 264 23.46 72.13 -4.81
CA GLY A 264 22.10 72.55 -4.46
C GLY A 264 21.27 71.53 -3.68
N ASN A 265 21.29 71.65 -2.34
CA ASN A 265 20.42 71.09 -1.29
C ASN A 265 20.26 69.58 -1.12
#